data_AF-A0A7D3Y5C8-F1
#
_entry.id   AF-A0A7D3Y5C8-F1
#
_cell.length_a   1.000
_cell.length_b   1.000
_cell.length_c   1.000
_cell.angle_alpha   90.00
_cell.angle_beta   90.00
_cell.angle_gamma   90.00
#
_symmetry.space_group_name_H-M   'P 1'
#
loop_
_entity.id
_entity.type
_entity.pdbx_description
1 polymer ?
#
loop_
_entity_poly.entity_id
_entity_poly.type
_entity_poly.pdbx_seq_one_letter_code
_entity_poly.pdbx_strand_id
1 'polypeptide(L)' 'MKVSCVLCDQIFILTSGQTKRIRKYPHRVPLCPKCDLRIRQQTLTRKSQQNKDI' A
#
# COMPACT_ATOMS: atom_id res chain seq x y z
N MET A 1 -11.97 -1.88 -10.59
CA MET A 1 -12.63 -0.82 -9.80
C MET A 1 -11.66 0.35 -9.65
N LYS A 2 -12.10 1.59 -9.89
CA LYS A 2 -11.29 2.80 -9.68
C LYS A 2 -11.42 3.23 -8.22
N VAL A 3 -10.31 3.58 -7.57
CA VAL A 3 -10.27 4.06 -6.18
C VAL A 3 -9.20 5.15 -6.04
N SER A 4 -9.36 6.04 -5.06
CA SER A 4 -8.34 7.02 -4.67
C SER A 4 -7.38 6.42 -3.65
N CYS A 5 -6.10 6.77 -3.74
CA CYS A 5 -5.10 6.45 -2.73
C CYS A 5 -5.21 7.42 -1.56
N VAL A 6 -5.33 6.92 -0.32
CA VAL A 6 -5.44 7.78 0.88
C VAL A 6 -4.21 8.64 1.17
N LEU A 7 -3.07 8.35 0.54
CA LEU A 7 -1.80 9.04 0.84
C LEU A 7 -1.43 10.12 -0.18
N CYS A 8 -1.96 10.04 -1.39
CA CYS A 8 -1.58 10.95 -2.47
C CYS A 8 -2.74 11.34 -3.38
N ASP A 9 -3.97 10.89 -3.05
CA ASP A 9 -5.23 11.13 -3.76
C ASP A 9 -5.25 10.73 -5.25
N GLN A 10 -4.20 10.05 -5.73
CA GLN A 10 -4.16 9.55 -7.09
C GLN A 10 -5.20 8.43 -7.28
N ILE A 11 -5.96 8.56 -8.36
CA ILE A 11 -6.90 7.53 -8.80
C ILE A 11 -6.12 6.42 -9.50
N PHE A 12 -6.38 5.17 -9.12
CA PHE A 12 -5.79 4.00 -9.76
C PHE A 12 -6.80 2.87 -9.89
N ILE A 13 -6.44 1.89 -10.73
CA ILE A 13 -7.28 0.72 -11.01
C ILE A 13 -6.78 -0.45 -10.19
N LEU A 14 -7.69 -1.05 -9.43
CA LEU A 14 -7.43 -2.27 -8.68
C LEU A 14 -7.44 -3.49 -9.60
N THR A 15 -6.55 -4.44 -9.31
CA THR A 15 -6.58 -5.76 -9.96
C THR A 15 -7.83 -6.55 -9.55
N SER A 16 -8.12 -7.64 -10.25
CA SER A 16 -9.26 -8.53 -9.94
C SER A 16 -9.19 -9.08 -8.51
N GLY A 17 -8.01 -9.51 -8.06
CA GLY A 17 -7.77 -9.99 -6.70
C GLY A 17 -7.94 -8.90 -5.64
N GLN A 18 -7.38 -7.71 -5.87
CA GLN A 18 -7.55 -6.56 -4.97
C GLN A 18 -9.01 -6.12 -4.87
N THR A 19 -9.73 -6.12 -5.99
CA THR A 19 -11.15 -5.79 -6.05
C THR A 19 -11.97 -6.78 -5.21
N LYS A 20 -11.71 -8.09 -5.33
CA LYS A 20 -12.35 -9.12 -4.48
C LYS A 20 -12.06 -8.89 -2.99
N ARG A 21 -10.81 -8.56 -2.65
CA ARG A 21 -10.38 -8.31 -1.26
C ARG A 21 -11.07 -7.10 -0.66
N ILE A 22 -11.20 -6.00 -1.39
CA ILE A 22 -11.87 -4.78 -0.91
C ILE A 22 -13.37 -4.98 -0.80
N ARG A 23 -14.00 -5.70 -1.74
CA ARG A 23 -15.42 -6.08 -1.61
C ARG A 23 -15.68 -6.91 -0.35
N LYS A 24 -14.78 -7.85 -0.02
CA LYS A 24 -14.88 -8.66 1.20
C LYS A 24 -14.57 -7.85 2.47
N TYR A 25 -13.66 -6.88 2.38
CA TYR A 25 -13.17 -6.08 3.50
C TYR A 25 -13.16 -4.58 3.12
N PRO A 26 -14.32 -3.91 3.11
CA PRO A 26 -14.45 -2.55 2.60
C PRO A 26 -13.71 -1.50 3.45
N HIS A 27 -13.46 -1.80 4.73
CA HIS A 27 -12.66 -0.97 5.63
C HIS A 27 -11.15 -0.99 5.32
N ARG A 28 -10.69 -1.88 4.42
CA ARG A 28 -9.27 -1.90 4.02
C ARG A 28 -9.00 -0.83 2.98
N VAL A 29 -8.25 0.18 3.40
CA VAL A 29 -7.88 1.32 2.56
C VAL A 29 -6.89 0.88 1.47
N PRO A 30 -7.20 1.10 0.19
CA PRO A 30 -6.31 0.75 -0.90
C PRO A 30 -5.21 1.81 -1.09
N LEU A 31 -3.98 1.36 -1.35
CA LEU A 31 -2.85 2.22 -1.69
C LEU A 31 -2.49 2.07 -3.16
N CYS A 32 -2.13 3.18 -3.81
CA CYS A 32 -1.62 3.10 -5.17
C CYS A 32 -0.25 2.41 -5.18
N PRO A 33 0.15 1.78 -6.32
CA PRO A 33 1.41 1.05 -6.41
C PRO A 33 2.64 1.87 -6.03
N LYS A 34 2.63 3.17 -6.32
CA LYS A 34 3.73 4.09 -5.99
C LYS A 34 3.88 4.27 -4.47
N CYS A 35 2.77 4.50 -3.78
CA CYS A 35 2.76 4.68 -2.32
C CYS A 35 3.09 3.37 -1.59
N ASP A 36 2.55 2.24 -2.06
CA ASP A 36 2.87 0.92 -1.52
C ASP A 36 4.38 0.63 -1.61
N LEU A 37 4.99 0.86 -2.79
CA LEU A 37 6.42 0.68 -2.99
C LEU A 37 7.25 1.59 -2.08
N ARG A 38 6.89 2.88 -2.01
CA ARG A 38 7.59 3.88 -1.18
C ARG A 38 7.60 3.47 0.30
N ILE A 39 6.44 3.07 0.84
CA ILE A 39 6.32 2.64 2.24
C ILE A 39 7.08 1.35 2.48
N ARG A 40 7.00 0.39 1.55
CA ARG A 40 7.71 -0.88 1.66
C ARG A 40 9.23 -0.65 1.73
N GLN A 41 9.78 0.17 0.83
CA GLN A 41 11.20 0.52 0.84
C GLN A 41 11.60 1.18 2.17
N GLN A 42 10.84 2.20 2.60
CA GLN A 42 11.13 2.90 3.84
C GLN A 42 11.07 1.97 5.07
N THR A 43 10.12 1.03 5.10
CA THR A 43 9.99 0.04 6.18
C THR A 43 11.18 -0.90 6.21
N LEU A 44 11.63 -1.38 5.04
CA LEU A 44 12.81 -2.23 4.93
C LEU A 44 14.07 -1.50 5.41
N THR A 45 14.28 -0.25 4.98
CA THR A 45 15.42 0.56 5.43
C THR A 45 15.45 0.72 6.95
N ARG A 46 14.30 1.05 7.57
CA ARG A 46 14.19 1.19 9.04
C ARG A 46 14.53 -0.11 9.77
N LYS A 47 14.03 -1.26 9.27
CA LYS A 47 14.34 -2.57 9.85
C LYS A 47 15.83 -2.92 9.72
N SER A 48 16.44 -2.60 8.58
CA SER A 48 17.88 -2.80 8.38
C SER A 48 18.74 -1.91 9.28
N GLN A 49 18.26 -0.72 9.64
CA GLN A 49 18.93 0.15 10.62
C GLN A 49 18.80 -0.41 12.03
N GLN A 50 17.60 -0.81 12.46
CA GLN A 50 17.37 -1.42 13.78
C GLN A 50 18.21 -2.67 14.04
N ASN A 51 18.46 -3.49 13.01
CA ASN A 51 19.30 -4.70 13.15
C ASN A 51 20.81 -4.42 13.18
N LYS A 52 21.27 -3.20 12.84
CA LYS A 52 22.69 -2.82 12.91
C LYS A 52 23.09 -2.28 14.28
N ASP A 53 22.12 -1.92 15.11
CA ASP A 53 22.30 -1.33 16.43
C ASP A 53 22.22 -2.38 17.57
N ILE A 54 22.31 -3.68 17.24
CA ILE A 54 22.31 -4.83 18.17
C ILE A 54 23.63 -5.60 18.04
#